data_AF-A0A9W7XF94-F1
#
_entry.id   AF-A0A9W7XF94-F1
#
_cell.length_a   1.000
_cell.length_b   1.000
_cell.length_c   1.000
_cell.angle_alpha   90.00
_cell.angle_beta   90.00
_cell.angle_gamma   90.00
#
_symmetry.space_group_name_H-M   'P 1'
#
loop_
_entity.id
_entity.type
_entity.pdbx_description
1 polymer ?
#
loop_
_entity_poly.entity_id
_entity_poly.type
_entity_poly.pdbx_seq_one_letter_code
_entity_poly.pdbx_strand_id
1 'polypeptide(L)'
;MSVSRFRKESDMYPCITALFRYVEDAIDRSSAADDIKRRLKVYSKSDATPDGADDYRRIDIGLTFKRKLPDDDVNDDASDELDELDELNEPNYNDMLAVIEAKRLISEQTRAYQQMYIYTRNVYPEQHNRRFVWGFTFCASVVRACILGHDNVFSSLDMDVSTDEGLKAFVKLAVDMTFCESDQLGYDPNISYNLESDRWEIAMYDEKSQQQVIYHLRYVAQNADRVFGRHTRCFICREIKPLPEDENENENENIGSDDNNNNGDSASYSEAVLASDHQHQNQHRYDKNDFLIKDAWPHAETSSKSDQGKERDEIEILRTINEILGNDPDLQNKYPQLISAGVVRQFCGSERMPTKDTTEHIYAGIDPDIIKSIPQRIHKRIAMKPLGLSLREVRSVDELIIAAADVMEVHQAILRRCDILHRDLSPYNMLMTRDSDGMVHGMLIDFDCAVWASDEDSQPRANMTGTLPFMSIANLEELEIKRTSLDDWESLIYI
;
A
#
# COMPACT_ATOMS: atom_id res chain seq x y z
N MET A 1 22.34 29.31 2.86
CA MET A 1 21.23 29.91 3.64
C MET A 1 21.78 30.39 4.99
N SER A 2 21.45 31.61 5.45
CA SER A 2 21.86 32.09 6.79
C SER A 2 20.63 32.25 7.69
N VAL A 3 20.64 31.60 8.86
CA VAL A 3 19.48 31.47 9.77
C VAL A 3 18.98 32.81 10.31
N SER A 4 19.86 33.81 10.41
CA SER A 4 19.51 35.16 10.89
C SER A 4 18.60 35.95 9.94
N ARG A 5 18.37 35.44 8.71
CA ARG A 5 17.63 36.12 7.65
C ARG A 5 16.13 35.83 7.65
N PHE A 6 15.67 34.73 8.26
CA PHE A 6 14.28 34.26 8.16
C PHE A 6 13.46 34.61 9.40
N ARG A 7 12.30 35.27 9.21
CA ARG A 7 11.36 35.66 10.27
C ARG A 7 10.26 34.61 10.46
N LYS A 8 9.96 33.82 9.44
CA LYS A 8 8.99 32.70 9.45
C LYS A 8 9.54 31.52 8.63
N GLU A 9 8.97 30.34 8.83
CA GLU A 9 9.32 29.13 8.04
C GLU A 9 9.10 29.37 6.55
N SER A 10 8.00 30.04 6.21
CA SER A 10 7.66 30.42 4.83
C SER A 10 8.70 31.29 4.11
N ASP A 11 9.54 32.00 4.85
CA ASP A 11 10.61 32.80 4.25
C ASP A 11 11.73 31.91 3.66
N MET A 12 11.78 30.63 4.05
CA MET A 12 12.77 29.65 3.58
C MET A 12 12.39 29.03 2.24
N TYR A 13 11.08 28.88 1.94
CA TYR A 13 10.62 28.10 0.79
C TYR A 13 11.22 28.56 -0.54
N PRO A 14 11.27 29.87 -0.88
CA PRO A 14 11.88 30.30 -2.14
C PRO A 14 13.35 29.90 -2.29
N CYS A 15 14.10 29.88 -1.19
CA CYS A 15 15.49 29.44 -1.20
C CYS A 15 15.61 27.92 -1.38
N ILE A 16 14.71 27.14 -0.79
CA ILE A 16 14.71 25.68 -0.92
C ILE A 16 14.30 25.29 -2.35
N THR A 17 13.21 25.86 -2.87
CA THR A 17 12.77 25.68 -4.26
C THR A 17 13.87 26.05 -5.24
N ALA A 18 14.58 27.16 -5.03
CA ALA A 18 15.70 27.56 -5.90
C ALA A 18 16.86 26.56 -5.89
N LEU A 19 17.12 25.85 -4.78
CA LEU A 19 18.13 24.79 -4.74
C LEU A 19 17.75 23.60 -5.62
N PHE A 20 16.48 23.17 -5.59
CA PHE A 20 16.01 22.08 -6.46
C PHE A 20 15.98 22.51 -7.94
N ARG A 21 15.52 23.73 -8.24
CA ARG A 21 15.56 24.28 -9.61
C ARG A 21 16.98 24.37 -10.17
N TYR A 22 17.96 24.69 -9.33
CA TYR A 22 19.36 24.65 -9.75
C TYR A 22 19.80 23.24 -10.18
N VAL A 23 19.34 22.20 -9.46
CA VAL A 23 19.61 20.80 -9.83
C VAL A 23 18.90 20.42 -11.13
N GLU A 24 17.62 20.80 -11.27
CA GLU A 24 16.83 20.65 -12.50
C GLU A 24 17.57 21.24 -13.71
N ASP A 25 17.91 22.53 -13.66
CA ASP A 25 18.61 23.22 -14.75
C ASP A 25 19.99 22.62 -15.04
N ALA A 26 20.68 22.08 -14.02
CA ALA A 26 21.99 21.45 -14.20
C ALA A 26 21.87 20.10 -14.90
N ILE A 27 20.82 19.34 -14.57
CA ILE A 27 20.49 18.07 -15.21
C ILE A 27 20.09 18.30 -16.67
N ASP A 28 19.23 19.28 -16.94
CA ASP A 28 18.74 19.56 -18.29
C ASP A 28 19.84 20.02 -19.25
N ARG A 29 20.90 20.66 -18.72
CA ARG A 29 22.07 21.10 -19.49
C ARG A 29 23.14 20.01 -19.67
N SER A 30 22.96 18.85 -19.05
CA SER A 30 23.94 17.76 -19.10
C SER A 30 23.83 16.95 -20.39
N SER A 31 24.97 16.51 -20.93
CA SER A 31 25.00 15.56 -22.06
C SER A 31 24.48 14.17 -21.70
N ALA A 32 24.27 13.89 -20.42
CA ALA A 32 23.66 12.65 -19.92
C ALA A 32 22.12 12.73 -19.84
N ALA A 33 21.51 13.83 -20.30
CA ALA A 33 20.06 14.05 -20.20
C ALA A 33 19.23 12.98 -20.92
N ASP A 34 19.79 12.32 -21.94
CA ASP A 34 19.15 11.23 -22.68
C ASP A 34 19.15 9.89 -21.91
N ASP A 35 20.10 9.71 -20.98
CA ASP A 35 20.20 8.50 -20.14
C ASP A 35 19.31 8.58 -18.87
N ILE A 36 18.67 9.73 -18.62
CA ILE A 36 17.88 9.97 -17.42
C ILE A 36 16.47 9.42 -17.59
N LYS A 37 16.14 8.41 -16.78
CA LYS A 37 14.82 7.76 -16.76
C LYS A 37 13.71 8.68 -16.26
N ARG A 38 14.01 9.52 -15.25
CA ARG A 38 13.04 10.40 -14.59
C ARG A 38 13.71 11.70 -14.19
N ARG A 39 13.15 12.85 -14.57
CA ARG A 39 13.70 14.16 -14.21
C ARG A 39 13.04 14.65 -12.94
N LEU A 40 13.80 14.77 -11.85
CA LEU A 40 13.31 15.31 -10.57
C LEU A 40 12.81 16.73 -10.79
N LYS A 41 11.67 17.08 -10.19
CA LYS A 41 11.07 18.41 -10.27
C LYS A 41 10.47 18.83 -8.94
N VAL A 42 10.60 20.10 -8.58
CA VAL A 42 9.90 20.72 -7.45
C VAL A 42 8.56 21.30 -7.90
N TYR A 43 7.49 21.10 -7.13
CA TYR A 43 6.21 21.76 -7.43
C TYR A 43 6.37 23.29 -7.36
N SER A 44 5.60 24.01 -8.18
CA SER A 44 5.70 25.46 -8.28
C SER A 44 5.12 26.18 -7.06
N LYS A 45 4.10 25.60 -6.42
CA LYS A 45 3.48 26.11 -5.20
C LYS A 45 4.10 25.47 -3.95
N SER A 46 4.47 26.32 -3.01
CA SER A 46 4.84 25.95 -1.63
C SER A 46 3.74 26.38 -0.67
N ASP A 47 3.68 25.76 0.51
CA ASP A 47 2.62 25.98 1.50
C ASP A 47 1.25 25.77 0.84
N ALA A 48 1.00 24.59 0.32
CA ALA A 48 -0.20 24.30 -0.46
C ALA A 48 -0.84 23.01 0.02
N THR A 49 -2.17 22.96 -0.01
CA THR A 49 -2.93 21.73 0.22
C THR A 49 -2.84 20.92 -1.07
N PRO A 50 -2.20 19.74 -1.07
CA PRO A 50 -2.13 18.96 -2.27
C PRO A 50 -3.49 18.40 -2.67
N ASP A 51 -3.71 18.20 -3.96
CA ASP A 51 -4.81 17.35 -4.43
C ASP A 51 -4.67 15.94 -3.84
N GLY A 52 -5.80 15.33 -3.46
CA GLY A 52 -5.83 14.06 -2.74
C GLY A 52 -5.66 14.18 -1.21
N ALA A 53 -5.55 15.39 -0.65
CA ALA A 53 -5.48 15.58 0.79
C ALA A 53 -6.85 15.37 1.48
N ASP A 54 -6.95 14.38 2.36
CA ASP A 54 -8.20 14.10 3.10
C ASP A 54 -8.42 15.01 4.33
N ASP A 55 -7.36 15.66 4.80
CA ASP A 55 -7.31 16.43 6.04
C ASP A 55 -7.04 17.92 5.84
N TYR A 56 -7.08 18.38 4.58
CA TYR A 56 -6.81 19.74 4.14
C TYR A 56 -5.45 20.30 4.56
N ARG A 57 -4.53 19.44 5.03
CA ARG A 57 -3.20 19.91 5.48
C ARG A 57 -2.40 20.43 4.31
N ARG A 58 -1.72 21.53 4.58
CA ARG A 58 -0.76 22.13 3.64
C ARG A 58 0.59 21.46 3.88
N ILE A 59 1.28 21.13 2.79
CA ILE A 59 2.69 20.76 2.84
C ILE A 59 3.55 21.99 2.58
N ASP A 60 4.76 22.02 3.14
CA ASP A 60 5.69 23.12 2.87
C ASP A 60 6.13 23.11 1.40
N ILE A 61 6.73 22.00 0.94
CA ILE A 61 7.17 21.82 -0.45
C ILE A 61 7.05 20.33 -0.82
N GLY A 62 6.70 20.03 -2.07
CA GLY A 62 6.74 18.67 -2.62
C GLY A 62 7.71 18.55 -3.79
N LEU A 63 8.19 17.33 -4.02
CA LEU A 63 8.92 16.94 -5.23
C LEU A 63 8.10 15.93 -6.02
N THR A 64 8.29 15.91 -7.33
CA THR A 64 7.70 14.99 -8.30
C THR A 64 8.72 14.69 -9.41
N PHE A 65 8.28 14.02 -10.47
CA PHE A 65 9.05 13.87 -11.70
C PHE A 65 8.38 14.64 -12.84
N LYS A 66 9.18 15.18 -13.76
CA LYS A 66 8.70 15.76 -15.03
C LYS A 66 7.85 14.73 -15.76
N ARG A 67 6.65 15.14 -16.22
CA ARG A 67 5.81 14.28 -17.07
C ARG A 67 6.53 14.05 -18.40
N LYS A 68 6.61 12.79 -18.85
CA LYS A 68 7.20 12.44 -20.15
C LYS A 68 6.07 12.14 -21.14
N LEU A 69 6.12 12.73 -22.34
CA LEU A 69 5.27 12.29 -23.46
C LEU A 69 5.62 10.84 -23.84
N PRO A 70 4.63 10.05 -24.32
CA PRO A 70 4.93 8.85 -25.07
C PRO A 70 5.88 9.19 -26.23
N ASP A 71 6.89 8.35 -26.46
CA ASP A 71 7.97 8.64 -27.40
C ASP A 71 7.48 8.84 -28.87
N ASP A 72 6.23 8.49 -29.18
CA ASP A 72 5.61 8.63 -30.51
C ASP A 72 4.91 9.99 -30.77
N ASP A 73 4.72 10.85 -29.77
CA ASP A 73 3.93 12.10 -29.86
C ASP A 73 4.75 13.40 -29.70
N VAL A 74 6.08 13.33 -29.83
CA VAL A 74 6.96 14.49 -29.62
C VAL A 74 7.02 15.39 -30.86
N ASN A 75 6.15 16.41 -30.91
CA ASN A 75 6.39 17.63 -31.69
C ASN A 75 6.83 18.76 -30.73
N ASP A 76 7.69 19.67 -31.19
CA ASP A 76 8.25 20.77 -30.38
C ASP A 76 7.15 21.60 -29.65
N ASP A 77 6.00 21.81 -30.31
CA ASP A 77 4.86 22.54 -29.73
C ASP A 77 4.23 21.80 -28.53
N ALA A 78 4.19 20.46 -28.55
CA ALA A 78 3.62 19.66 -27.47
C ALA A 78 4.56 19.55 -26.25
N SER A 79 5.88 19.61 -26.48
CA SER A 79 6.84 19.72 -25.38
C SER A 79 6.78 21.08 -24.68
N ASP A 80 6.59 22.17 -25.43
CA ASP A 80 6.46 23.51 -24.86
C ASP A 80 5.16 23.66 -24.05
N GLU A 81 4.02 23.14 -24.55
CA GLU A 81 2.76 23.12 -23.81
C GLU A 81 2.86 22.29 -22.52
N LEU A 82 3.56 21.17 -22.55
CA LEU A 82 3.81 20.39 -21.34
C LEU A 82 4.70 21.14 -20.38
N ASP A 83 5.79 21.76 -20.82
CA ASP A 83 6.65 22.53 -19.94
C ASP A 83 5.88 23.67 -19.24
N GLU A 84 4.96 24.34 -19.93
CA GLU A 84 4.03 25.31 -19.34
C GLU A 84 3.07 24.69 -18.31
N LEU A 85 2.45 23.54 -18.62
CA LEU A 85 1.58 22.82 -17.67
C LEU A 85 2.34 22.36 -16.43
N ASP A 86 3.57 21.94 -16.63
CA ASP A 86 4.46 21.38 -15.63
C ASP A 86 5.06 22.52 -14.77
N GLU A 87 5.14 23.76 -15.27
CA GLU A 87 5.37 24.98 -14.48
C GLU A 87 4.16 25.37 -13.62
N LEU A 88 2.94 25.11 -14.10
CA LEU A 88 1.69 25.32 -13.34
C LEU A 88 1.38 24.17 -12.36
N ASN A 89 2.21 23.13 -12.33
CA ASN A 89 1.96 21.89 -11.60
C ASN A 89 1.67 22.13 -10.10
N GLU A 90 0.42 21.96 -9.73
CA GLU A 90 -0.05 22.04 -8.35
C GLU A 90 0.35 20.77 -7.60
N PRO A 91 0.73 20.85 -6.31
CA PRO A 91 1.03 19.67 -5.52
C PRO A 91 -0.12 18.67 -5.56
N ASN A 92 0.19 17.41 -5.88
CA ASN A 92 -0.80 16.34 -5.94
C ASN A 92 -0.21 15.07 -5.34
N TYR A 93 -0.91 14.46 -4.37
CA TYR A 93 -0.41 13.26 -3.71
C TYR A 93 -0.33 12.04 -4.61
N ASN A 94 -0.99 12.01 -5.77
CA ASN A 94 -0.92 10.91 -6.74
C ASN A 94 0.43 10.84 -7.49
N ASP A 95 1.07 11.98 -7.78
CA ASP A 95 2.37 12.02 -8.48
C ASP A 95 3.54 12.53 -7.60
N MET A 96 3.29 12.76 -6.31
CA MET A 96 4.32 13.22 -5.38
C MET A 96 5.40 12.17 -5.12
N LEU A 97 6.65 12.49 -5.44
CA LEU A 97 7.82 11.67 -5.13
C LEU A 97 8.21 11.78 -3.65
N ALA A 98 8.33 13.01 -3.14
CA ALA A 98 8.86 13.28 -1.82
C ALA A 98 8.22 14.51 -1.19
N VAL A 99 8.08 14.47 0.15
CA VAL A 99 7.60 15.59 0.95
C VAL A 99 8.77 16.31 1.61
N ILE A 100 8.71 17.64 1.66
CA ILE A 100 9.73 18.46 2.30
C ILE A 100 9.07 19.24 3.43
N GLU A 101 9.74 19.27 4.57
CA GLU A 101 9.33 20.05 5.74
C GLU A 101 10.47 20.96 6.18
N ALA A 102 10.19 22.25 6.31
CA ALA A 102 11.15 23.26 6.72
C ALA A 102 10.89 23.72 8.16
N LYS A 103 11.97 23.86 8.93
CA LYS A 103 11.94 24.45 10.26
C LYS A 103 13.02 25.50 10.39
N ARG A 104 12.73 26.56 11.15
CA ARG A 104 13.68 27.67 11.31
C ARG A 104 14.90 27.28 12.14
N LEU A 105 14.73 26.35 13.08
CA LEU A 105 15.76 25.99 14.04
C LEU A 105 16.17 24.52 13.86
N ILE A 106 17.48 24.26 13.97
CA ILE A 106 18.03 22.89 13.97
C ILE A 106 17.40 22.03 15.08
N SER A 107 17.06 22.64 16.22
CA SER A 107 16.42 21.95 17.35
C SER A 107 15.01 21.43 17.06
N GLU A 108 14.39 21.81 15.94
CA GLU A 108 13.03 21.40 15.58
C GLU A 108 13.00 20.17 14.66
N GLN A 109 14.15 19.53 14.45
CA GLN A 109 14.30 18.33 13.64
C GLN A 109 13.24 17.24 13.93
N THR A 110 12.98 16.97 15.22
CA THR A 110 11.95 15.98 15.62
C THR A 110 10.55 16.40 15.21
N ARG A 111 10.22 17.70 15.27
CA ARG A 111 8.93 18.22 14.80
C ARG A 111 8.80 18.08 13.30
N ALA A 112 9.89 18.32 12.55
CA ALA A 112 9.90 18.15 11.11
C ALA A 112 9.58 16.69 10.71
N TYR A 113 10.19 15.71 11.40
CA TYR A 113 9.89 14.29 11.18
C TYR A 113 8.43 13.96 11.48
N GLN A 114 7.89 14.43 12.61
CA GLN A 114 6.49 14.20 12.98
C GLN A 114 5.53 14.71 11.90
N GLN A 115 5.81 15.91 11.38
CA GLN A 115 4.98 16.53 10.37
C GLN A 115 5.06 15.80 9.02
N MET A 116 6.27 15.43 8.57
CA MET A 116 6.45 14.61 7.36
C MET A 116 5.73 13.27 7.44
N TYR A 117 5.76 12.64 8.62
CA TYR A 117 5.11 11.36 8.83
C TYR A 117 3.58 11.46 8.80
N ILE A 118 3.02 12.64 9.13
CA ILE A 118 1.58 12.89 8.95
C ILE A 118 1.25 12.96 7.46
N TYR A 119 2.12 13.57 6.63
CA TYR A 119 1.86 13.68 5.19
C TYR A 119 1.78 12.32 4.48
N THR A 120 2.46 11.29 4.97
CA THR A 120 2.41 9.96 4.35
C THR A 120 1.01 9.33 4.40
N ARG A 121 0.16 9.76 5.35
CA ARG A 121 -1.24 9.35 5.44
C ARG A 121 -2.04 9.63 4.18
N ASN A 122 -1.66 10.66 3.41
CA ASN A 122 -2.29 10.97 2.12
C ASN A 122 -1.51 10.37 0.93
N VAL A 123 -0.18 10.19 1.05
CA VAL A 123 0.62 9.58 -0.03
C VAL A 123 0.25 8.11 -0.25
N TYR A 124 0.13 7.32 0.81
CA TYR A 124 -0.11 5.88 0.69
C TYR A 124 -1.49 5.50 0.10
N PRO A 125 -2.60 6.20 0.43
CA PRO A 125 -3.89 5.97 -0.23
C PRO A 125 -3.92 6.37 -1.69
N GLU A 126 -3.30 7.51 -2.04
CA GLU A 126 -3.29 8.01 -3.42
C GLU A 126 -2.34 7.20 -4.31
N GLN A 127 -1.25 6.68 -3.75
CA GLN A 127 -0.25 5.86 -4.45
C GLN A 127 -0.24 4.42 -3.93
N HIS A 128 -1.18 3.60 -4.40
CA HIS A 128 -1.32 2.22 -3.96
C HIS A 128 -0.16 1.29 -4.37
N ASN A 129 0.79 1.75 -5.19
CA ASN A 129 2.05 1.07 -5.50
C ASN A 129 3.23 1.55 -4.63
N ARG A 130 2.98 2.27 -3.53
CA ARG A 130 4.05 2.81 -2.67
C ARG A 130 4.42 1.86 -1.54
N ARG A 131 5.73 1.66 -1.33
CA ARG A 131 6.32 0.89 -0.22
C ARG A 131 6.82 1.81 0.89
N PHE A 132 7.61 2.81 0.54
CA PHE A 132 8.10 3.84 1.44
C PHE A 132 8.11 5.20 0.74
N VAL A 133 8.04 6.28 1.50
CA VAL A 133 7.99 7.64 0.96
C VAL A 133 9.31 8.34 1.23
N TRP A 134 9.87 9.00 0.22
CA TRP A 134 11.03 9.87 0.42
C TRP A 134 10.61 11.18 1.05
N GLY A 135 11.49 11.80 1.81
CA GLY A 135 11.30 13.18 2.19
C GLY A 135 12.55 13.89 2.67
N PHE A 136 12.43 15.19 2.85
CA PHE A 136 13.54 16.04 3.25
C PHE A 136 13.13 16.96 4.39
N THR A 137 14.00 17.05 5.37
CA THR A 137 13.89 18.09 6.41
C THR A 137 14.89 19.19 6.10
N PHE A 138 14.44 20.43 6.14
CA PHE A 138 15.28 21.63 6.05
C PHE A 138 15.19 22.40 7.36
N CYS A 139 16.08 22.09 8.31
CA CYS A 139 16.14 22.77 9.59
C CYS A 139 17.26 23.81 9.57
N ALA A 140 16.89 25.08 9.41
CA ALA A 140 17.82 26.18 9.19
C ALA A 140 18.66 26.00 7.90
N SER A 141 19.94 25.63 7.98
CA SER A 141 20.79 25.28 6.83
C SER A 141 21.09 23.78 6.76
N VAL A 142 20.61 22.99 7.72
CA VAL A 142 20.85 21.56 7.78
C VAL A 142 19.74 20.84 7.04
N VAL A 143 20.14 20.00 6.08
CA VAL A 143 19.25 19.14 5.32
C VAL A 143 19.47 17.69 5.74
N ARG A 144 18.39 16.94 5.92
CA ARG A 144 18.44 15.48 6.00
C ARG A 144 17.44 14.87 5.04
N ALA A 145 17.92 13.93 4.23
CA ALA A 145 17.06 13.06 3.45
C ALA A 145 16.52 11.95 4.34
N CYS A 146 15.28 11.57 4.13
CA CYS A 146 14.55 10.65 4.97
C CYS A 146 13.85 9.59 4.13
N ILE A 147 13.88 8.34 4.62
CA ILE A 147 12.98 7.27 4.18
C ILE A 147 11.92 7.11 5.26
N LEU A 148 10.67 7.37 4.86
CA LEU A 148 9.49 7.23 5.69
C LEU A 148 8.90 5.84 5.43
N GLY A 149 9.22 4.91 6.32
CA GLY A 149 8.70 3.54 6.30
C GLY A 149 7.44 3.40 7.14
N HIS A 150 7.01 2.16 7.36
CA HIS A 150 5.75 1.82 8.02
C HIS A 150 5.69 2.06 9.54
N ASP A 151 6.82 1.97 10.24
CA ASP A 151 6.89 2.27 11.67
C ASP A 151 8.00 3.27 12.03
N ASN A 152 8.85 3.63 11.07
CA ASN A 152 10.14 4.25 11.34
C ASN A 152 10.47 5.31 10.30
N VAL A 153 11.27 6.29 10.72
CA VAL A 153 11.90 7.28 9.85
C VAL A 153 13.41 7.08 9.93
N PHE A 154 14.03 6.82 8.78
CA PHE A 154 15.48 6.76 8.66
C PHE A 154 15.95 8.04 8.04
N SER A 155 16.85 8.75 8.72
CA SER A 155 17.41 10.00 8.21
C SER A 155 18.89 9.84 7.90
N SER A 156 19.32 10.49 6.84
CA SER A 156 20.74 10.69 6.54
C SER A 156 21.44 11.46 7.68
N LEU A 157 22.78 11.49 7.61
CA LEU A 157 23.57 12.47 8.34
C LEU A 157 23.23 13.91 7.89
N ASP A 158 23.65 14.88 8.69
CA ASP A 158 23.49 16.30 8.42
C ASP A 158 24.22 16.71 7.14
N MET A 159 23.49 17.32 6.21
CA MET A 159 24.05 18.05 5.07
C MET A 159 23.84 19.54 5.32
N ASP A 160 24.87 20.23 5.83
CA ASP A 160 24.79 21.69 5.99
C ASP A 160 25.01 22.38 4.64
N VAL A 161 23.93 22.77 3.97
CA VAL A 161 23.95 23.40 2.64
C VAL A 161 24.47 24.84 2.67
N SER A 162 24.89 25.35 3.84
CA SER A 162 25.70 26.57 3.91
C SER A 162 27.20 26.33 3.69
N THR A 163 27.63 25.08 3.71
CA THR A 163 29.02 24.65 3.44
C THR A 163 29.15 24.07 2.02
N ASP A 164 30.36 24.14 1.45
CA ASP A 164 30.63 23.56 0.12
C ASP A 164 30.45 22.04 0.13
N GLU A 165 30.90 21.38 1.20
CA GLU A 165 30.79 19.93 1.36
C GLU A 165 29.32 19.48 1.47
N GLY A 166 28.54 20.13 2.34
CA GLY A 166 27.13 19.79 2.52
C GLY A 166 26.28 20.11 1.29
N LEU A 167 26.56 21.23 0.60
CA LEU A 167 25.88 21.56 -0.65
C LEU A 167 26.19 20.54 -1.76
N LYS A 168 27.46 20.13 -1.91
CA LYS A 168 27.86 19.08 -2.86
C LYS A 168 27.17 17.75 -2.55
N ALA A 169 27.09 17.37 -1.28
CA ALA A 169 26.41 16.15 -0.85
C ALA A 169 24.91 16.19 -1.20
N PHE A 170 24.23 17.31 -0.92
CA PHE A 170 22.83 17.50 -1.27
C PHE A 170 22.59 17.45 -2.79
N VAL A 171 23.38 18.18 -3.58
CA VAL A 171 23.26 18.19 -5.05
C VAL A 171 23.51 16.79 -5.60
N LYS A 172 24.55 16.09 -5.12
CA LYS A 172 24.83 14.72 -5.56
C LYS A 172 23.64 13.81 -5.28
N LEU A 173 23.05 13.87 -4.08
CA LEU A 173 21.88 13.06 -3.73
C LEU A 173 20.69 13.35 -4.66
N ALA A 174 20.37 14.63 -4.88
CA ALA A 174 19.26 15.02 -5.76
C ALA A 174 19.47 14.55 -7.21
N VAL A 175 20.71 14.58 -7.70
CA VAL A 175 21.09 14.02 -9.01
C VAL A 175 21.00 12.49 -8.99
N ASP A 176 21.52 11.81 -7.97
CA ASP A 176 21.45 10.34 -7.89
C ASP A 176 19.99 9.84 -7.94
N MET A 177 19.06 10.58 -7.32
CA MET A 177 17.62 10.24 -7.35
C MET A 177 17.02 10.22 -8.76
N THR A 178 17.57 10.95 -9.74
CA THR A 178 17.09 10.89 -11.13
C THR A 178 17.55 9.65 -11.90
N PHE A 179 18.59 8.99 -11.40
CA PHE A 179 19.12 7.75 -11.96
C PHE A 179 18.59 6.50 -11.23
N CYS A 180 17.95 6.67 -10.09
CA CYS A 180 17.39 5.57 -9.33
C CYS A 180 16.26 4.84 -10.09
N GLU A 181 16.25 3.52 -9.97
CA GLU A 181 15.13 2.68 -10.38
C GLU A 181 13.89 2.96 -9.51
N SER A 182 12.69 2.60 -10.00
CA SER A 182 11.41 2.91 -9.30
C SER A 182 11.36 2.32 -7.90
N ASP A 183 11.86 1.09 -7.77
CA ASP A 183 11.93 0.37 -6.52
C ASP A 183 12.82 1.10 -5.49
N GLN A 184 13.97 1.63 -5.90
CA GLN A 184 14.85 2.45 -5.05
C GLN A 184 14.18 3.78 -4.62
N LEU A 185 13.23 4.25 -5.42
CA LEU A 185 12.42 5.44 -5.12
C LEU A 185 11.16 5.13 -4.31
N GLY A 186 10.99 3.88 -3.87
CA GLY A 186 9.92 3.46 -2.98
C GLY A 186 8.65 2.99 -3.68
N TYR A 187 8.68 2.79 -5.00
CA TYR A 187 7.58 2.16 -5.73
C TYR A 187 7.70 0.63 -5.68
N ASP A 188 6.59 -0.08 -5.84
CA ASP A 188 6.56 -1.53 -5.97
C ASP A 188 6.67 -1.92 -7.44
N PRO A 189 7.71 -2.67 -7.84
CA PRO A 189 7.88 -3.09 -9.23
C PRO A 189 6.82 -4.09 -9.71
N ASN A 190 6.02 -4.66 -8.79
CA ASN A 190 4.97 -5.62 -9.09
C ASN A 190 3.57 -4.97 -9.17
N ILE A 191 3.46 -3.64 -9.02
CA ILE A 191 2.22 -2.92 -9.20
C ILE A 191 2.47 -1.79 -10.21
N SER A 192 1.98 -1.97 -11.42
CA SER A 192 2.25 -1.09 -12.55
C SER A 192 0.99 -0.73 -13.31
N TYR A 193 0.95 0.47 -13.87
CA TYR A 193 -0.10 0.85 -14.81
C TYR A 193 0.26 0.34 -16.21
N ASN A 194 -0.65 -0.40 -16.83
CA ASN A 194 -0.54 -0.82 -18.21
C ASN A 194 -1.32 0.16 -19.10
N LEU A 195 -0.61 0.85 -19.99
CA LEU A 195 -1.17 1.86 -20.90
C LEU A 195 -2.05 1.25 -22.00
N GLU A 196 -1.76 0.02 -22.43
CA GLU A 196 -2.53 -0.65 -23.50
C GLU A 196 -3.89 -1.11 -22.98
N SER A 197 -3.94 -1.64 -21.76
CA SER A 197 -5.18 -2.10 -21.14
C SER A 197 -5.90 -1.02 -20.34
N ASP A 198 -5.29 0.16 -20.18
CA ASP A 198 -5.73 1.28 -19.36
C ASP A 198 -6.11 0.86 -17.94
N ARG A 199 -5.27 0.00 -17.34
CA ARG A 199 -5.52 -0.61 -16.03
C ARG A 199 -4.25 -0.79 -15.23
N TRP A 200 -4.39 -0.71 -13.91
CA TRP A 200 -3.38 -1.20 -12.99
C TRP A 200 -3.32 -2.72 -13.01
N GLU A 201 -2.11 -3.26 -13.01
CA GLU A 201 -1.80 -4.67 -12.93
C GLU A 201 -1.01 -4.98 -11.66
N ILE A 202 -1.35 -6.09 -11.02
CA ILE A 202 -0.70 -6.58 -9.81
C ILE A 202 -0.12 -7.95 -10.09
N ALA A 203 1.20 -8.02 -10.06
CA ALA A 203 1.97 -9.24 -10.11
C ALA A 203 2.05 -9.88 -8.71
N MET A 204 1.66 -11.15 -8.68
CA MET A 204 1.51 -11.94 -7.45
C MET A 204 2.37 -13.20 -7.57
N TYR A 205 3.36 -13.32 -6.69
CA TYR A 205 4.20 -14.51 -6.61
C TYR A 205 3.59 -15.52 -5.64
N ASP A 206 3.31 -16.72 -6.13
CA ASP A 206 2.84 -17.83 -5.30
C ASP A 206 4.02 -18.66 -4.80
N GLU A 207 4.20 -18.75 -3.49
CA GLU A 207 5.27 -19.55 -2.90
C GLU A 207 5.07 -21.05 -3.11
N LYS A 208 3.82 -21.53 -3.29
CA LYS A 208 3.58 -22.97 -3.44
C LYS A 208 3.93 -23.46 -4.84
N SER A 209 3.42 -22.78 -5.87
CA SER A 209 3.73 -23.11 -7.28
C SER A 209 5.06 -22.53 -7.76
N GLN A 210 5.65 -21.57 -7.04
CA GLN A 210 6.83 -20.81 -7.46
C GLN A 210 6.61 -20.06 -8.78
N GLN A 211 5.36 -19.70 -9.08
CA GLN A 211 4.96 -18.98 -10.30
C GLN A 211 4.38 -17.60 -9.98
N GLN A 212 4.37 -16.75 -11.00
CA GLN A 212 3.77 -15.43 -10.93
C GLN A 212 2.45 -15.42 -11.67
N VAL A 213 1.41 -14.86 -11.05
CA VAL A 213 0.10 -14.64 -11.64
C VAL A 213 -0.14 -13.13 -11.69
N ILE A 214 -0.70 -12.64 -12.79
CA ILE A 214 -0.97 -11.21 -12.98
C ILE A 214 -2.48 -10.99 -12.90
N TYR A 215 -2.87 -9.92 -12.20
CA TYR A 215 -4.26 -9.53 -12.05
C TYR A 215 -4.48 -8.09 -12.48
N HIS A 216 -5.57 -7.82 -13.20
CA HIS A 216 -6.07 -6.47 -13.40
C HIS A 216 -6.78 -5.97 -12.15
N LEU A 217 -6.42 -4.78 -11.68
CA LEU A 217 -7.15 -4.06 -10.65
C LEU A 217 -8.50 -3.60 -11.21
N ARG A 218 -9.58 -3.97 -10.50
CA ARG A 218 -10.93 -3.44 -10.74
C ARG A 218 -11.14 -2.14 -9.96
N TYR A 219 -10.81 -2.15 -8.68
CA TYR A 219 -10.84 -0.99 -7.78
C TYR A 219 -10.19 -1.34 -6.43
N VAL A 220 -9.84 -0.32 -5.66
CA VAL A 220 -9.28 -0.47 -4.32
C VAL A 220 -10.41 -0.54 -3.28
N ALA A 221 -10.50 -1.64 -2.55
CA ALA A 221 -11.50 -1.85 -1.51
C ALA A 221 -11.07 -1.29 -0.13
N GLN A 222 -9.77 -1.27 0.14
CA GLN A 222 -9.19 -0.67 1.34
C GLN A 222 -7.86 -0.01 0.99
N ASN A 223 -7.71 1.26 1.36
CA ASN A 223 -6.47 2.02 1.20
C ASN A 223 -5.63 1.97 2.48
N ALA A 224 -4.33 2.27 2.35
CA ALA A 224 -3.39 2.40 3.47
C ALA A 224 -3.43 3.81 4.08
N ASP A 225 -4.52 4.15 4.77
CA ASP A 225 -4.78 5.46 5.39
C ASP A 225 -4.25 5.60 6.83
N ARG A 226 -3.57 4.57 7.32
CA ARG A 226 -2.93 4.59 8.64
C ARG A 226 -1.57 5.24 8.55
N VAL A 227 -1.22 5.97 9.60
CA VAL A 227 0.09 6.61 9.74
C VAL A 227 1.18 5.56 10.00
N PHE A 228 0.88 4.56 10.84
CA PHE A 228 1.83 3.51 11.23
C PHE A 228 1.23 2.11 11.03
N GLY A 229 2.11 1.11 10.99
CA GLY A 229 1.74 -0.30 11.11
C GLY A 229 1.71 -1.03 9.77
N ARG A 230 0.78 -1.97 9.62
CA ARG A 230 0.77 -2.92 8.49
C ARG A 230 0.54 -2.28 7.11
N HIS A 231 0.01 -1.05 7.05
CA HIS A 231 -0.44 -0.37 5.82
C HIS A 231 -1.21 -1.32 4.89
N THR A 232 -2.19 -2.00 5.46
CA THR A 232 -3.00 -3.00 4.76
C THR A 232 -3.78 -2.34 3.63
N ARG A 233 -3.63 -2.88 2.42
CA ARG A 233 -4.38 -2.55 1.22
C ARG A 233 -5.17 -3.77 0.78
N CYS A 234 -6.37 -3.54 0.27
CA CYS A 234 -7.19 -4.60 -0.30
C CYS A 234 -7.64 -4.19 -1.70
N PHE A 235 -7.34 -5.05 -2.67
CA PHE A 235 -7.63 -4.82 -4.08
C PHE A 235 -8.67 -5.83 -4.56
N ILE A 236 -9.68 -5.35 -5.28
CA ILE A 236 -10.59 -6.21 -6.02
C ILE A 236 -10.01 -6.35 -7.41
N CYS A 237 -9.75 -7.59 -7.80
CA CYS A 237 -8.89 -7.91 -8.92
C CYS A 237 -9.48 -8.99 -9.81
N ARG A 238 -9.08 -9.02 -11.08
CA ARG A 238 -9.43 -10.07 -12.04
C ARG A 238 -8.17 -10.67 -12.61
N GLU A 239 -8.03 -11.99 -12.49
CA GLU A 239 -6.89 -12.71 -13.04
C GLU A 239 -6.81 -12.52 -14.56
N ILE A 240 -5.61 -12.22 -15.05
CA ILE A 240 -5.30 -12.21 -16.48
C ILE A 240 -5.00 -13.65 -16.87
N LYS A 241 -5.96 -14.29 -17.53
CA LYS A 241 -5.70 -15.61 -18.12
C LYS A 241 -4.84 -15.41 -19.37
N PRO A 242 -3.73 -16.15 -19.52
CA PRO A 242 -3.01 -16.15 -20.78
C PRO A 242 -3.98 -16.53 -21.90
N LEU A 243 -3.90 -15.82 -23.03
CA LEU A 243 -4.64 -16.17 -24.23
C LEU A 243 -4.35 -17.65 -24.55
N PRO A 244 -5.38 -18.46 -24.86
CA PRO A 244 -5.13 -19.82 -25.34
C PRO A 244 -4.17 -19.75 -26.53
N GLU A 245 -3.08 -20.51 -26.49
CA GLU A 245 -2.20 -20.68 -27.65
C GLU A 245 -3.04 -21.25 -28.80
N ASP A 246 -3.30 -20.41 -29.82
CA ASP A 246 -3.85 -20.72 -31.14
C ASP A 246 -4.91 -21.84 -31.22
N GLU A 247 -6.18 -21.50 -30.95
CA GLU A 247 -7.26 -22.10 -31.74
C GLU A 247 -7.51 -21.23 -32.97
N ASN A 248 -6.85 -21.61 -34.06
CA ASN A 248 -7.02 -21.16 -35.45
C ASN A 248 -8.13 -20.12 -35.68
N GLU A 249 -7.71 -18.92 -36.08
CA GLU A 249 -8.52 -17.97 -36.84
C GLU A 249 -9.25 -18.69 -37.97
N ASN A 250 -10.55 -18.94 -37.81
CA ASN A 250 -11.46 -19.26 -38.91
C ASN A 250 -12.92 -19.16 -38.47
N GLU A 251 -13.36 -17.97 -38.06
CA GLU A 251 -14.77 -17.60 -38.25
C GLU A 251 -14.85 -16.16 -38.80
N ASN A 252 -14.80 -16.09 -40.13
CA ASN A 252 -15.45 -15.02 -40.88
C ASN A 252 -16.93 -15.00 -40.53
N GLU A 253 -17.44 -13.93 -39.94
CA GLU A 253 -18.84 -13.53 -40.16
C GLU A 253 -19.03 -12.01 -40.01
N ASN A 254 -19.14 -11.37 -41.18
CA ASN A 254 -20.06 -10.30 -41.53
C ASN A 254 -20.32 -9.17 -40.50
N ILE A 255 -19.54 -8.09 -40.60
CA ILE A 255 -20.02 -6.77 -40.18
C ILE A 255 -20.42 -6.00 -41.44
N GLY A 256 -21.73 -5.83 -41.57
CA GLY A 256 -22.34 -4.94 -42.54
C GLY A 256 -21.88 -3.50 -42.29
N SER A 257 -21.53 -2.85 -43.39
CA SER A 257 -21.37 -1.42 -43.52
C SER A 257 -22.56 -0.67 -42.94
N ASP A 258 -22.30 0.24 -42.00
CA ASP A 258 -23.06 1.48 -41.90
C ASP A 258 -22.10 2.59 -41.48
N ASP A 259 -21.66 3.32 -42.50
CA ASP A 259 -21.06 4.64 -42.38
C ASP A 259 -22.06 5.58 -41.68
N ASN A 260 -21.65 6.20 -40.58
CA ASN A 260 -22.05 7.58 -40.33
C ASN A 260 -20.97 8.33 -39.53
N ASN A 261 -20.50 9.38 -40.21
CA ASN A 261 -19.48 10.33 -39.83
C ASN A 261 -19.96 11.34 -38.76
N ASN A 262 -18.97 11.91 -38.07
CA ASN A 262 -18.94 13.20 -37.36
C ASN A 262 -19.70 13.24 -36.01
N ASN A 263 -19.03 13.49 -34.88
CA ASN A 263 -18.14 14.61 -34.60
C ASN A 263 -17.12 14.24 -33.51
N GLY A 264 -15.87 14.66 -33.69
CA GLY A 264 -14.82 14.56 -32.68
C GLY A 264 -15.01 15.63 -31.61
N ASP A 265 -15.04 15.18 -30.37
CA ASP A 265 -14.59 15.96 -29.22
C ASP A 265 -13.45 15.16 -28.59
N SER A 266 -12.25 15.69 -28.74
CA SER A 266 -11.05 15.26 -28.04
C SER A 266 -11.19 15.63 -26.57
N ALA A 267 -11.64 14.69 -25.74
CA ALA A 267 -11.61 14.87 -24.29
C ALA A 267 -10.17 14.71 -23.79
N SER A 268 -9.61 15.82 -23.33
CA SER A 268 -8.26 15.96 -22.81
C SER A 268 -8.06 15.13 -21.54
N TYR A 269 -6.82 14.70 -21.33
CA TYR A 269 -6.27 14.00 -20.15
C TYR A 269 -6.54 14.67 -18.77
N SER A 270 -7.26 15.79 -18.75
CA SER A 270 -7.57 16.62 -17.58
C SER A 270 -9.01 16.47 -17.05
N GLU A 271 -9.89 15.70 -17.69
CA GLU A 271 -11.28 15.50 -17.20
C GLU A 271 -11.54 14.15 -16.49
N ALA A 272 -10.53 13.26 -16.39
CA ALA A 272 -10.65 11.98 -15.69
C ALA A 272 -10.50 12.07 -14.14
N VAL A 273 -10.27 13.26 -13.58
CA VAL A 273 -9.88 13.47 -12.17
C VAL A 273 -11.03 14.01 -11.28
N LEU A 274 -12.25 14.16 -11.79
CA LEU A 274 -13.37 14.70 -11.00
C LEU A 274 -14.56 13.73 -10.81
N ALA A 275 -14.30 12.43 -10.68
CA ALA A 275 -15.33 11.45 -10.36
C ALA A 275 -14.88 10.43 -9.30
N SER A 276 -14.35 10.88 -8.16
CA SER A 276 -14.17 10.03 -6.97
C SER A 276 -15.01 10.47 -5.76
N ASP A 277 -15.61 11.66 -5.81
CA ASP A 277 -16.64 12.07 -4.85
C ASP A 277 -18.01 11.67 -5.35
N HIS A 278 -18.39 10.41 -5.11
CA HIS A 278 -19.74 10.08 -4.67
C HIS A 278 -19.78 8.66 -4.13
N GLN A 279 -20.39 8.54 -2.96
CA GLN A 279 -20.95 7.31 -2.42
C GLN A 279 -21.72 6.55 -3.50
N HIS A 280 -21.07 5.65 -4.22
CA HIS A 280 -21.78 4.68 -5.04
C HIS A 280 -22.26 3.55 -4.15
N GLN A 281 -23.44 3.79 -3.57
CA GLN A 281 -24.51 2.82 -3.58
C GLN A 281 -24.64 2.26 -5.00
N ASN A 282 -24.03 1.10 -5.25
CA ASN A 282 -24.32 0.29 -6.43
C ASN A 282 -24.48 -1.15 -5.96
N GLN A 283 -25.75 -1.53 -5.75
CA GLN A 283 -26.19 -2.92 -5.77
C GLN A 283 -25.77 -3.52 -7.12
N HIS A 284 -24.71 -4.35 -7.14
CA HIS A 284 -24.31 -5.39 -8.14
C HIS A 284 -22.81 -5.76 -7.94
N ARG A 285 -22.37 -6.02 -6.71
CA ARG A 285 -21.04 -5.50 -6.30
C ARG A 285 -19.78 -6.29 -6.73
N TYR A 286 -19.86 -7.60 -7.01
CA TYR A 286 -18.70 -8.43 -7.36
C TYR A 286 -19.02 -9.49 -8.42
N ASP A 287 -18.13 -9.68 -9.39
CA ASP A 287 -18.20 -10.80 -10.33
C ASP A 287 -17.68 -12.08 -9.65
N LYS A 288 -18.23 -13.25 -9.99
CA LYS A 288 -17.72 -14.55 -9.52
C LYS A 288 -16.24 -14.78 -9.86
N ASN A 289 -15.76 -14.09 -10.90
CA ASN A 289 -14.39 -14.16 -11.35
C ASN A 289 -13.45 -13.20 -10.59
N ASP A 290 -13.98 -12.29 -9.77
CA ASP A 290 -13.16 -11.32 -9.04
C ASP A 290 -12.55 -11.94 -7.77
N PHE A 291 -11.32 -11.53 -7.45
CA PHE A 291 -10.51 -11.98 -6.32
C PHE A 291 -10.24 -10.80 -5.39
N LEU A 292 -10.06 -11.08 -4.10
CA LEU A 292 -9.47 -10.11 -3.17
C LEU A 292 -7.98 -10.35 -3.12
N ILE A 293 -7.17 -9.32 -3.38
CA ILE A 293 -5.75 -9.33 -3.04
C ILE A 293 -5.56 -8.46 -1.80
N LYS A 294 -5.18 -9.08 -0.68
CA LYS A 294 -4.73 -8.40 0.55
C LYS A 294 -3.22 -8.20 0.44
N ASP A 295 -2.76 -6.96 0.60
CA ASP A 295 -1.37 -6.51 0.51
C ASP A 295 -1.00 -5.81 1.82
N ALA A 296 0.02 -6.30 2.53
CA ALA A 296 0.33 -5.82 3.88
C ALA A 296 1.79 -6.08 4.30
N TRP A 297 2.24 -5.33 5.31
CA TRP A 297 3.54 -5.48 5.96
C TRP A 297 3.37 -5.97 7.42
N PRO A 298 3.03 -7.24 7.68
CA PRO A 298 3.07 -7.79 9.04
C PRO A 298 4.49 -7.78 9.61
N HIS A 299 4.59 -7.88 10.94
CA HIS A 299 5.89 -8.04 11.60
C HIS A 299 6.55 -9.34 11.12
N ALA A 300 7.82 -9.25 10.73
CA ALA A 300 8.69 -10.40 10.56
C ALA A 300 9.15 -10.79 11.97
N GLU A 301 8.47 -11.73 12.62
CA GLU A 301 8.97 -12.24 13.90
C GLU A 301 10.33 -12.89 13.65
N THR A 302 11.38 -12.30 14.25
CA THR A 302 12.71 -12.89 14.24
C THR A 302 12.61 -14.29 14.84
N SER A 303 13.25 -15.26 14.20
CA SER A 303 13.38 -16.67 14.57
C SER A 303 14.10 -16.92 15.91
N SER A 304 13.88 -16.06 16.90
CA SER A 304 14.37 -16.13 18.28
C SER A 304 13.26 -16.50 19.27
N LYS A 305 12.30 -17.32 18.85
CA LYS A 305 11.58 -18.23 19.76
C LYS A 305 11.92 -19.67 19.39
N SER A 306 12.45 -20.37 20.38
CA SER A 306 12.96 -21.73 20.40
C SER A 306 12.02 -22.81 19.85
N ASP A 307 12.56 -23.68 19.00
CA ASP A 307 12.44 -25.16 18.93
C ASP A 307 11.10 -25.90 19.10
N GLN A 308 9.93 -25.26 19.23
CA GLN A 308 8.66 -26.01 19.31
C GLN A 308 7.35 -25.26 19.02
N GLY A 309 7.34 -23.93 18.90
CA GLY A 309 6.13 -23.18 18.52
C GLY A 309 6.06 -22.97 17.00
N LYS A 310 4.88 -23.17 16.39
CA LYS A 310 4.68 -22.85 14.98
C LYS A 310 4.66 -21.34 14.80
N GLU A 311 5.32 -20.83 13.76
CA GLU A 311 5.40 -19.40 13.45
C GLU A 311 3.99 -18.80 13.26
N ARG A 312 3.77 -17.58 13.77
CA ARG A 312 2.52 -16.83 13.57
C ARG A 312 2.53 -16.19 12.18
N ASP A 313 2.07 -16.95 11.18
CA ASP A 313 1.98 -16.51 9.81
C ASP A 313 0.54 -16.68 9.27
N GLU A 314 -0.13 -15.57 8.93
CA GLU A 314 -1.47 -15.59 8.35
C GLU A 314 -1.56 -16.49 7.11
N ILE A 315 -0.51 -16.51 6.27
CA ILE A 315 -0.48 -17.36 5.08
C ILE A 315 -0.54 -18.84 5.48
N GLU A 316 0.23 -19.24 6.49
CA GLU A 316 0.28 -20.64 6.94
C GLU A 316 -1.00 -21.05 7.68
N ILE A 317 -1.56 -20.14 8.46
CA ILE A 317 -2.86 -20.29 9.12
C ILE A 317 -3.95 -20.53 8.06
N LEU A 318 -4.03 -19.68 7.05
CA LEU A 318 -5.00 -19.83 5.95
C LEU A 318 -4.78 -21.09 5.14
N ARG A 319 -3.52 -21.47 4.84
CA ARG A 319 -3.19 -22.75 4.18
C ARG A 319 -3.74 -23.93 4.98
N THR A 320 -3.48 -23.96 6.29
CA THR A 320 -3.93 -25.05 7.17
C THR A 320 -5.46 -25.14 7.24
N ILE A 321 -6.14 -24.00 7.36
CA ILE A 321 -7.61 -23.95 7.34
C ILE A 321 -8.13 -24.53 6.02
N ASN A 322 -7.57 -24.10 4.89
CA ASN A 322 -7.96 -24.57 3.56
C ASN A 322 -7.70 -26.06 3.35
N GLU A 323 -6.58 -26.60 3.84
CA GLU A 323 -6.24 -28.02 3.72
C GLU A 323 -7.16 -28.93 4.55
N ILE A 324 -7.55 -28.49 5.76
CA ILE A 324 -8.35 -29.31 6.68
C ILE A 324 -9.85 -29.16 6.44
N LEU A 325 -10.32 -27.94 6.13
CA LEU A 325 -11.74 -27.64 5.96
C LEU A 325 -12.19 -27.59 4.50
N GLY A 326 -11.28 -27.50 3.53
CA GLY A 326 -11.62 -27.25 2.12
C GLY A 326 -12.50 -28.29 1.44
N ASN A 327 -12.57 -29.51 1.99
CA ASN A 327 -13.43 -30.59 1.48
C ASN A 327 -14.79 -30.67 2.20
N ASP A 328 -15.05 -29.78 3.17
CA ASP A 328 -16.30 -29.73 3.91
C ASP A 328 -17.30 -28.81 3.18
N PRO A 329 -18.37 -29.37 2.59
CA PRO A 329 -19.33 -28.59 1.82
C PRO A 329 -20.12 -27.61 2.69
N ASP A 330 -20.33 -27.93 3.98
CA ASP A 330 -21.14 -27.11 4.88
C ASP A 330 -20.39 -25.84 5.35
N LEU A 331 -19.05 -25.88 5.28
CA LEU A 331 -18.18 -24.76 5.64
C LEU A 331 -17.66 -24.00 4.41
N GLN A 332 -17.98 -24.46 3.21
CA GLN A 332 -17.61 -23.78 1.97
C GLN A 332 -18.18 -22.35 1.98
N ASN A 333 -17.37 -21.37 1.58
CA ASN A 333 -17.71 -19.94 1.56
C ASN A 333 -17.90 -19.26 2.94
N LYS A 334 -17.70 -19.97 4.06
CA LYS A 334 -17.72 -19.38 5.42
C LYS A 334 -16.34 -18.88 5.90
N TYR A 335 -15.29 -19.10 5.11
CA TYR A 335 -13.95 -18.56 5.35
C TYR A 335 -13.22 -18.31 4.01
N PRO A 336 -12.15 -17.50 3.99
CA PRO A 336 -11.33 -17.28 2.81
C PRO A 336 -10.67 -18.55 2.29
N GLN A 337 -11.01 -18.90 1.05
CA GLN A 337 -10.26 -19.80 0.21
C GLN A 337 -8.99 -19.13 -0.29
N LEU A 338 -7.86 -19.76 0.00
CA LEU A 338 -6.55 -19.28 -0.41
C LEU A 338 -6.28 -19.69 -1.86
N ILE A 339 -6.10 -18.70 -2.75
CA ILE A 339 -5.84 -18.93 -4.18
C ILE A 339 -4.33 -18.93 -4.46
N SER A 340 -3.65 -17.91 -3.97
CA SER A 340 -2.21 -17.71 -4.12
C SER A 340 -1.74 -16.82 -2.97
N ALA A 341 -0.55 -17.05 -2.46
CA ALA A 341 0.03 -16.15 -1.47
C ALA A 341 1.54 -16.32 -1.37
N GLY A 342 2.20 -15.25 -0.93
CA GLY A 342 3.63 -15.27 -0.69
C GLY A 342 4.18 -13.96 -0.18
N VAL A 343 5.46 -14.01 0.17
CA VAL A 343 6.28 -12.81 0.37
C VAL A 343 6.49 -12.12 -0.97
N VAL A 344 6.29 -10.81 -1.01
CA VAL A 344 6.55 -10.01 -2.21
C VAL A 344 8.04 -10.04 -2.52
N ARG A 345 8.35 -10.26 -3.80
CA ARG A 345 9.73 -10.35 -4.28
C ARG A 345 10.05 -9.22 -5.23
N GLN A 346 11.30 -8.78 -5.23
CA GLN A 346 11.79 -7.68 -6.03
C GLN A 346 12.88 -8.19 -6.95
N PHE A 347 12.80 -7.82 -8.22
CA PHE A 347 13.82 -8.13 -9.20
C PHE A 347 14.74 -6.91 -9.32
N CYS A 348 15.62 -6.73 -8.34
CA CYS A 348 16.52 -5.57 -8.25
C CYS A 348 17.86 -5.83 -8.96
N GLY A 349 18.30 -4.90 -9.81
CA GLY A 349 19.69 -4.85 -10.31
C GLY A 349 20.09 -5.96 -11.31
N SER A 350 21.40 -6.06 -11.58
CA SER A 350 21.98 -7.03 -12.53
C SER A 350 21.91 -8.49 -12.08
N GLU A 351 21.58 -8.73 -10.80
CA GLU A 351 21.37 -10.06 -10.25
C GLU A 351 19.95 -10.52 -10.57
N ARG A 352 19.81 -11.50 -11.47
CA ARG A 352 18.52 -12.08 -11.89
C ARG A 352 17.75 -12.82 -10.78
N MET A 353 18.17 -12.72 -9.53
CA MET A 353 17.58 -13.46 -8.41
C MET A 353 16.62 -12.56 -7.62
N PRO A 354 15.35 -12.97 -7.47
CA PRO A 354 14.37 -12.17 -6.74
C PRO A 354 14.69 -12.10 -5.24
N THR A 355 14.82 -10.89 -4.70
CA THR A 355 15.00 -10.63 -3.26
C THR A 355 13.66 -10.47 -2.57
N LYS A 356 13.56 -10.79 -1.27
CA LYS A 356 12.34 -10.58 -0.50
C LYS A 356 12.21 -9.10 -0.13
N ASP A 357 11.02 -8.53 -0.30
CA ASP A 357 10.73 -7.18 0.15
C ASP A 357 10.54 -7.17 1.67
N THR A 358 11.63 -6.89 2.37
CA THR A 358 11.68 -6.79 3.82
C THR A 358 12.25 -5.44 4.23
N THR A 359 11.89 -5.05 5.44
CA THR A 359 12.44 -3.89 6.14
C THR A 359 13.98 -3.94 6.16
N GLU A 360 14.57 -5.12 6.38
CA GLU A 360 16.02 -5.34 6.35
C GLU A 360 16.65 -5.01 4.98
N HIS A 361 16.03 -5.44 3.88
CA HIS A 361 16.55 -5.18 2.52
C HIS A 361 16.46 -3.70 2.15
N ILE A 362 15.36 -3.03 2.53
CA ILE A 362 15.18 -1.59 2.31
C ILE A 362 16.28 -0.78 3.01
N TYR A 363 16.79 -1.26 4.14
CA TYR A 363 17.78 -0.56 4.97
C TYR A 363 19.20 -1.10 4.82
N ALA A 364 19.49 -1.78 3.72
CA ALA A 364 20.82 -2.28 3.42
C ALA A 364 21.86 -1.14 3.54
N GLY A 365 22.87 -1.32 4.40
CA GLY A 365 23.91 -0.33 4.67
C GLY A 365 23.77 0.43 6.00
N ILE A 366 22.68 0.25 6.73
CA ILE A 366 22.59 0.64 8.14
C ILE A 366 23.28 -0.41 9.02
N ASP A 367 23.84 0.02 10.16
CA ASP A 367 24.46 -0.87 11.14
C ASP A 367 23.50 -2.04 11.51
N PRO A 368 23.89 -3.30 11.30
CA PRO A 368 23.06 -4.46 11.61
C PRO A 368 22.57 -4.51 13.06
N ASP A 369 23.32 -3.98 14.02
CA ASP A 369 22.91 -3.99 15.42
C ASP A 369 21.80 -2.95 15.70
N ILE A 370 21.77 -1.85 14.93
CA ILE A 370 20.62 -0.93 14.94
C ILE A 370 19.41 -1.63 14.32
N ILE A 371 19.57 -2.30 13.16
CA ILE A 371 18.47 -3.01 12.47
C ILE A 371 17.83 -4.07 13.39
N LYS A 372 18.62 -4.84 14.14
CA LYS A 372 18.11 -5.83 15.11
C LYS A 372 17.23 -5.24 16.20
N SER A 373 17.41 -3.96 16.54
CA SER A 373 16.60 -3.27 17.55
C SER A 373 15.28 -2.71 17.01
N ILE A 374 15.10 -2.73 15.68
CA ILE A 374 13.94 -2.15 15.00
C ILE A 374 12.96 -3.27 14.65
N PRO A 375 11.64 -3.08 14.87
CA PRO A 375 10.62 -4.01 14.40
C PRO A 375 10.78 -4.26 12.90
N GLN A 376 11.07 -5.51 12.54
CA GLN A 376 11.16 -5.91 11.14
C GLN A 376 9.77 -6.19 10.62
N ARG A 377 9.48 -5.75 9.39
CA ARG A 377 8.28 -6.12 8.65
C ARG A 377 8.64 -6.80 7.33
N ILE A 378 7.77 -7.71 6.91
CA ILE A 378 7.87 -8.43 5.66
C ILE A 378 6.64 -8.14 4.82
N HIS A 379 6.84 -7.76 3.56
CA HIS A 379 5.74 -7.50 2.65
C HIS A 379 5.13 -8.81 2.15
N LYS A 380 3.84 -9.01 2.37
CA LYS A 380 3.10 -10.20 1.97
C LYS A 380 1.86 -9.84 1.14
N ARG A 381 1.53 -10.71 0.19
CA ARG A 381 0.27 -10.65 -0.55
C ARG A 381 -0.48 -11.97 -0.50
N ILE A 382 -1.81 -11.87 -0.44
CA ILE A 382 -2.73 -13.00 -0.34
C ILE A 382 -3.90 -12.77 -1.31
N ALA A 383 -4.04 -13.63 -2.30
CA ALA A 383 -5.23 -13.70 -3.16
C ALA A 383 -6.23 -14.69 -2.57
N MET A 384 -7.49 -14.25 -2.41
CA MET A 384 -8.54 -15.06 -1.78
C MET A 384 -9.92 -14.91 -2.45
N LYS A 385 -10.77 -15.92 -2.20
CA LYS A 385 -12.19 -16.01 -2.56
C LYS A 385 -12.98 -16.72 -1.45
N PRO A 386 -14.32 -16.70 -1.44
CA PRO A 386 -15.18 -15.77 -2.16
C PRO A 386 -15.04 -14.34 -1.63
N LEU A 387 -15.60 -13.38 -2.36
CA LEU A 387 -15.75 -12.00 -1.90
C LEU A 387 -17.00 -11.88 -1.03
N GLY A 388 -16.86 -11.23 0.13
CA GLY A 388 -17.97 -10.97 1.04
C GLY A 388 -18.42 -9.50 1.00
N LEU A 389 -19.63 -9.26 1.50
CA LEU A 389 -20.21 -7.94 1.71
C LEU A 389 -20.18 -7.60 3.21
N SER A 390 -20.15 -6.30 3.53
CA SER A 390 -20.25 -5.84 4.91
C SER A 390 -21.54 -6.33 5.57
N LEU A 391 -21.51 -6.63 6.87
CA LEU A 391 -22.72 -6.89 7.67
C LEU A 391 -23.73 -5.74 7.65
N ARG A 392 -23.33 -4.52 7.26
CA ARG A 392 -24.27 -3.40 7.06
C ARG A 392 -25.26 -3.61 5.90
N GLU A 393 -24.98 -4.56 5.02
CA GLU A 393 -25.80 -4.87 3.84
C GLU A 393 -26.83 -5.98 4.12
N VAL A 394 -26.96 -6.44 5.38
CA VAL A 394 -28.06 -7.33 5.80
C VAL A 394 -29.41 -6.63 5.62
N ARG A 395 -30.43 -7.39 5.23
CA ARG A 395 -31.79 -6.91 4.95
C ARG A 395 -32.71 -7.02 6.17
N SER A 396 -32.35 -7.86 7.14
CA SER A 396 -33.13 -8.06 8.36
C SER A 396 -32.23 -8.49 9.51
N VAL A 397 -32.80 -8.45 10.72
CA VAL A 397 -32.16 -9.00 11.93
C VAL A 397 -31.95 -10.51 11.79
N ASP A 398 -32.87 -11.23 11.14
CA ASP A 398 -32.72 -12.67 10.90
C ASP A 398 -31.48 -12.98 10.07
N GLU A 399 -31.20 -12.18 9.05
CA GLU A 399 -29.99 -12.35 8.24
C GLU A 399 -28.71 -12.09 9.03
N LEU A 400 -28.72 -11.11 9.93
CA LEU A 400 -27.60 -10.85 10.83
C LEU A 400 -27.37 -12.03 11.79
N ILE A 401 -28.45 -12.58 12.35
CA ILE A 401 -28.38 -13.76 13.24
C ILE A 401 -27.82 -14.96 12.49
N ILE A 402 -28.25 -15.20 11.25
CA ILE A 402 -27.72 -16.28 10.40
C ILE A 402 -26.23 -16.06 10.15
N ALA A 403 -25.82 -14.85 9.75
CA ALA A 403 -24.41 -14.55 9.50
C ALA A 403 -23.55 -14.74 10.76
N ALA A 404 -24.02 -14.28 11.92
CA ALA A 404 -23.35 -14.49 13.20
C ALA A 404 -23.25 -15.98 13.58
N ALA A 405 -24.33 -16.75 13.38
CA ALA A 405 -24.35 -18.18 13.65
C ALA A 405 -23.35 -18.93 12.75
N ASP A 406 -23.34 -18.65 11.45
CA ASP A 406 -22.41 -19.23 10.48
C ASP A 406 -20.95 -18.89 10.81
N VAL A 407 -20.66 -17.64 11.18
CA VAL A 407 -19.33 -17.21 11.63
C VAL A 407 -18.88 -18.01 12.86
N MET A 408 -19.77 -18.24 13.82
CA MET A 408 -19.40 -19.02 15.01
C MET A 408 -19.32 -20.52 14.75
N GLU A 409 -20.08 -21.04 13.80
CA GLU A 409 -19.94 -22.42 13.33
C GLU A 409 -18.54 -22.64 12.73
N VAL A 410 -18.14 -21.79 11.78
CA VAL A 410 -16.81 -21.89 11.16
C VAL A 410 -15.69 -21.59 12.16
N HIS A 411 -15.88 -20.64 13.09
CA HIS A 411 -14.94 -20.38 14.19
C HIS A 411 -14.69 -21.64 15.02
N GLN A 412 -15.76 -22.32 15.45
CA GLN A 412 -15.64 -23.56 16.22
C GLN A 412 -15.00 -24.69 15.41
N ALA A 413 -15.31 -24.79 14.11
CA ALA A 413 -14.69 -25.77 13.23
C ALA A 413 -13.18 -25.54 13.09
N ILE A 414 -12.76 -24.28 12.84
CA ILE A 414 -11.35 -23.87 12.76
C ILE A 414 -10.63 -24.19 14.08
N LEU A 415 -11.21 -23.84 15.22
CA LEU A 415 -10.59 -24.13 16.51
C LEU A 415 -10.44 -25.63 16.77
N ARG A 416 -11.50 -26.41 16.56
CA ARG A 416 -11.49 -27.83 16.93
C ARG A 416 -10.71 -28.72 15.96
N ARG A 417 -10.75 -28.38 14.67
CA ARG A 417 -10.18 -29.23 13.61
C ARG A 417 -8.82 -28.75 13.15
N CYS A 418 -8.57 -27.44 13.20
CA CYS A 418 -7.32 -26.84 12.75
C CYS A 418 -6.41 -26.38 13.90
N ASP A 419 -6.88 -26.46 15.15
CA ASP A 419 -6.17 -25.97 16.33
C ASP A 419 -5.81 -24.48 16.24
N ILE A 420 -6.71 -23.66 15.67
CA ILE A 420 -6.48 -22.23 15.45
C ILE A 420 -7.53 -21.40 16.20
N LEU A 421 -7.08 -20.44 17.01
CA LEU A 421 -7.93 -19.47 17.69
C LEU A 421 -7.82 -18.11 16.98
N HIS A 422 -8.96 -17.50 16.63
CA HIS A 422 -9.00 -16.27 15.83
C HIS A 422 -8.53 -15.01 16.57
N ARG A 423 -9.02 -14.79 17.80
CA ARG A 423 -8.60 -13.69 18.68
C ARG A 423 -8.87 -12.26 18.19
N ASP A 424 -9.78 -12.05 17.26
CA ASP A 424 -10.13 -10.68 16.79
C ASP A 424 -11.49 -10.65 16.13
N LEU A 425 -12.50 -11.20 16.82
CA LEU A 425 -13.86 -11.14 16.31
C LEU A 425 -14.40 -9.71 16.45
N SER A 426 -14.86 -9.15 15.33
CA SER A 426 -15.44 -7.80 15.27
C SER A 426 -16.37 -7.71 14.05
N PRO A 427 -17.25 -6.70 13.95
CA PRO A 427 -18.10 -6.51 12.79
C PRO A 427 -17.33 -6.24 11.48
N TYR A 428 -16.03 -5.93 11.58
CA TYR A 428 -15.15 -5.68 10.43
C TYR A 428 -14.49 -6.96 9.92
N ASN A 429 -14.39 -7.98 10.78
CA ASN A 429 -13.81 -9.29 10.46
C ASN A 429 -14.91 -10.35 10.18
N MET A 430 -16.15 -9.90 10.11
CA MET A 430 -17.31 -10.68 9.70
C MET A 430 -17.88 -10.07 8.43
N LEU A 431 -17.97 -10.91 7.39
CA LEU A 431 -18.66 -10.56 6.15
C LEU A 431 -19.87 -11.45 5.97
N MET A 432 -20.74 -11.06 5.04
CA MET A 432 -21.81 -11.92 4.54
C MET A 432 -21.58 -12.28 3.08
N THR A 433 -21.97 -13.48 2.69
CA THR A 433 -22.09 -13.85 1.28
C THR A 433 -23.55 -14.19 0.99
N ARG A 434 -23.89 -14.22 -0.30
CA ARG A 434 -25.18 -14.74 -0.75
C ARG A 434 -24.96 -15.77 -1.83
N ASP A 435 -25.61 -16.92 -1.66
CA ASP A 435 -25.57 -17.96 -2.67
C ASP A 435 -26.51 -17.63 -3.86
N SER A 436 -26.57 -18.54 -4.83
CA SER A 436 -27.44 -18.42 -6.00
C SER A 436 -28.93 -18.40 -5.67
N ASP A 437 -29.33 -18.98 -4.54
CA ASP A 437 -30.72 -19.04 -4.07
C ASP A 437 -31.09 -17.80 -3.24
N GLY A 438 -30.12 -16.90 -3.00
CA GLY A 438 -30.28 -15.67 -2.25
C GLY A 438 -30.15 -15.83 -0.74
N MET A 439 -29.80 -17.03 -0.26
CA MET A 439 -29.57 -17.32 1.15
C MET A 439 -28.31 -16.62 1.62
N VAL A 440 -28.39 -16.03 2.81
CA VAL A 440 -27.28 -15.32 3.43
C VAL A 440 -26.41 -16.33 4.19
N HIS A 441 -25.10 -16.16 4.07
CA HIS A 441 -24.12 -16.89 4.86
C HIS A 441 -23.15 -15.94 5.53
N GLY A 442 -22.72 -16.30 6.73
CA GLY A 442 -21.64 -15.61 7.43
C GLY A 442 -20.27 -16.09 6.98
N MET A 443 -19.31 -15.18 6.87
CA MET A 443 -17.92 -15.48 6.55
C MET A 443 -16.98 -14.81 7.55
N LEU A 444 -16.10 -15.60 8.16
CA LEU A 444 -15.06 -15.13 9.08
C LEU A 444 -13.76 -14.85 8.31
N ILE A 445 -13.22 -13.63 8.44
CA ILE A 445 -12.02 -13.17 7.73
C ILE A 445 -10.96 -12.59 8.69
N ASP A 446 -9.79 -12.29 8.15
CA ASP A 446 -8.66 -11.62 8.83
C ASP A 446 -8.03 -12.43 9.98
N PHE A 447 -7.10 -13.31 9.61
CA PHE A 447 -6.43 -14.22 10.55
C PHE A 447 -5.08 -13.69 11.04
N ASP A 448 -4.78 -12.42 10.83
CA ASP A 448 -3.55 -11.77 11.32
C ASP A 448 -3.40 -11.88 12.85
N CYS A 449 -4.52 -11.85 13.57
CA CYS A 449 -4.56 -11.97 15.02
C CYS A 449 -4.54 -13.42 15.52
N ALA A 450 -4.70 -14.40 14.63
CA ALA A 450 -4.88 -15.79 14.98
C ALA A 450 -3.59 -16.45 15.45
N VAL A 451 -3.75 -17.53 16.21
CA VAL A 451 -2.66 -18.32 16.81
C VAL A 451 -3.06 -19.78 16.88
N TRP A 452 -2.07 -20.67 17.03
CA TRP A 452 -2.30 -22.06 17.36
C TRP A 452 -2.79 -22.16 18.81
N ALA A 453 -3.93 -22.81 19.04
CA ALA A 453 -4.56 -22.84 20.35
C ALA A 453 -3.73 -23.64 21.38
N SER A 454 -2.95 -24.61 20.90
CA SER A 454 -1.94 -25.34 21.68
C SER A 454 -0.74 -24.49 22.09
N ASP A 455 -0.35 -23.47 21.32
CA ASP A 455 0.73 -22.56 21.71
C ASP A 455 0.28 -21.63 22.86
N GLU A 456 -0.97 -21.18 22.83
CA GLU A 456 -1.60 -20.39 23.92
C GLU A 456 -1.82 -21.21 25.21
N ASP A 457 -1.83 -22.55 25.17
CA ASP A 457 -1.90 -23.36 26.39
C ASP A 457 -0.68 -23.18 27.31
N SER A 458 0.43 -22.67 26.77
CA SER A 458 1.72 -22.64 27.45
C SER A 458 2.09 -21.29 28.06
N GLN A 459 1.34 -20.20 27.80
CA GLN A 459 1.72 -18.85 28.22
C GLN A 459 0.52 -18.01 28.73
N PRO A 460 0.71 -17.14 29.74
CA PRO A 460 -0.24 -16.07 30.06
C PRO A 460 -0.46 -15.15 28.85
N ARG A 461 -1.61 -14.45 28.79
CA ARG A 461 -1.93 -13.52 27.68
C ARG A 461 -0.76 -12.60 27.38
N ALA A 462 -0.13 -12.80 26.23
CA ALA A 462 1.16 -12.16 25.94
C ALA A 462 1.01 -10.70 25.46
N ASN A 463 -0.17 -10.26 25.01
CA ASN A 463 -0.43 -8.91 24.48
C ASN A 463 -1.94 -8.60 24.40
N MET A 464 -2.35 -7.34 24.62
CA MET A 464 -3.67 -6.84 24.25
C MET A 464 -3.83 -6.78 22.73
N THR A 465 -4.30 -7.86 22.12
CA THR A 465 -4.62 -7.92 20.68
C THR A 465 -6.12 -7.98 20.45
N GLY A 466 -6.58 -7.29 19.39
CA GLY A 466 -7.96 -7.29 18.94
C GLY A 466 -8.56 -5.90 18.84
N THR A 467 -9.79 -5.82 18.34
CA THR A 467 -10.52 -4.58 18.12
C THR A 467 -11.11 -4.06 19.43
N LEU A 468 -10.60 -2.94 19.96
CA LEU A 468 -10.86 -2.44 21.33
C LEU A 468 -12.33 -2.49 21.79
N PRO A 469 -13.33 -2.00 21.02
CA PRO A 469 -14.74 -2.05 21.46
C PRO A 469 -15.32 -3.45 21.62
N PHE A 470 -14.72 -4.48 21.01
CA PHE A 470 -15.21 -5.85 20.99
C PHE A 470 -14.31 -6.80 21.79
N MET A 471 -13.25 -6.29 22.38
CA MET A 471 -12.32 -7.09 23.15
C MET A 471 -12.99 -7.61 24.43
N SER A 472 -12.75 -8.87 24.80
CA SER A 472 -13.24 -9.42 26.06
C SER A 472 -12.73 -8.62 27.27
N ILE A 473 -13.52 -8.54 28.33
CA ILE A 473 -13.15 -7.87 29.60
C ILE A 473 -11.83 -8.42 30.10
N ALA A 474 -11.68 -9.75 30.05
CA ALA A 474 -10.49 -10.39 30.55
C ALA A 474 -9.23 -10.01 29.74
N ASN A 475 -9.36 -9.79 28.43
CA ASN A 475 -8.27 -9.31 27.58
C ASN A 475 -8.02 -7.80 27.77
N LEU A 476 -9.07 -6.99 27.94
CA LEU A 476 -8.98 -5.54 28.22
C LEU A 476 -8.36 -5.23 29.59
N GLU A 477 -8.67 -6.02 30.60
CA GLU A 477 -8.14 -5.87 31.97
C GLU A 477 -6.82 -6.62 32.17
N GLU A 478 -6.26 -7.22 31.11
CA GLU A 478 -5.01 -7.99 31.14
C GLU A 478 -4.99 -9.06 32.26
N LEU A 479 -6.14 -9.70 32.51
CA LEU A 479 -6.24 -10.71 33.56
C LEU A 479 -5.30 -11.88 33.24
N GLU A 480 -4.61 -12.39 34.27
CA GLU A 480 -3.68 -13.53 34.22
C GLU A 480 -4.40 -14.89 33.99
N ILE A 481 -5.30 -14.94 33.01
CA ILE A 481 -6.01 -16.16 32.59
C ILE A 481 -5.76 -16.41 31.11
N LYS A 482 -5.85 -17.67 30.70
CA LYS A 482 -5.67 -18.07 29.29
C LYS A 482 -6.73 -17.41 28.40
N ARG A 483 -6.33 -16.96 27.22
CA ARG A 483 -7.27 -16.60 26.14
C ARG A 483 -7.84 -17.84 25.46
N THR A 484 -9.15 -17.89 25.29
CA THR A 484 -9.88 -19.04 24.78
C THR A 484 -10.93 -18.62 23.75
N SER A 485 -11.68 -19.58 23.21
CA SER A 485 -12.85 -19.26 22.39
C SER A 485 -13.90 -18.46 23.13
N LEU A 486 -13.98 -18.53 24.47
CA LEU A 486 -14.95 -17.75 25.24
C LEU A 486 -14.73 -16.24 25.07
N ASP A 487 -13.49 -15.81 24.85
CA ASP A 487 -13.19 -14.42 24.55
C ASP A 487 -13.80 -13.98 23.21
N ASP A 488 -13.71 -14.82 22.17
CA ASP A 488 -14.33 -14.55 20.87
C ASP A 488 -15.88 -14.65 20.94
N TRP A 489 -16.43 -15.54 21.78
CA TRP A 489 -17.87 -15.59 22.08
C TRP A 489 -18.35 -14.34 22.80
N GLU A 490 -17.55 -13.81 23.74
CA GLU A 490 -17.84 -12.55 24.42
C GLU A 490 -17.82 -11.39 23.42
N SER A 491 -16.83 -11.35 22.50
CA SER A 491 -16.79 -10.39 21.39
C SER A 491 -18.07 -10.43 20.55
N LEU A 492 -18.60 -11.62 20.23
CA LEU A 492 -19.86 -11.74 19.48
C LEU A 492 -21.05 -11.14 20.22
N ILE A 493 -21.09 -11.20 21.55
CA ILE A 493 -22.19 -10.61 22.34
C ILE A 493 -22.17 -9.07 22.25
N TYR A 494 -21.00 -8.48 22.06
CA TYR A 494 -20.83 -7.03 21.87
C TYR A 494 -21.19 -6.54 20.46
N ILE A 495 -21.13 -7.44 19.47
CA ILE A 495 -21.51 -7.20 18.07
C ILE A 495 -23.04 -7.19 17.96
#